data_AF-A0A2V9TAN8-F1
#
_entry.id   AF-A0A2V9TAN8-F1
#
_cell.length_a   1.000
_cell.length_b   1.000
_cell.length_c   1.000
_cell.angle_alpha   90.00
_cell.angle_beta   90.00
_cell.angle_gamma   90.00
#
_symmetry.space_group_name_H-M   'P 1'
#
loop_
_entity.id
_entity.type
_entity.pdbx_description
1 polymer ?
#
loop_
_entity_poly.entity_id
_entity_poly.type
_entity_poly.pdbx_seq_one_letter_code
_entity_poly.pdbx_strand_id
1 'polypeptide(L)'
;MFKLSLQLQKAAQHLRGTTLNVTAVLATLVLLVVPRALAATTATNSCQLKSPKGAIQHVIYVQFDNTHFRRDNPDIPSDLEQMPHLLNFIQDNGVLMSNDHTVLISHTATGILTSLTGVYPDRMGQPVSNSFRYFKTDGTTRTGVSFAYWTAPL
;
A
#
# COMPACT_ATOMS: atom_id res chain seq x y z
N MET A 1 16.40 25.34 -0.47
CA MET A 1 16.60 26.15 -1.69
C MET A 1 18.05 26.61 -1.73
N PHE A 2 18.92 25.93 -2.48
CA PHE A 2 20.21 26.46 -2.90
C PHE A 2 20.51 25.86 -4.28
N LYS A 3 20.65 26.74 -5.26
CA LYS A 3 20.76 26.46 -6.70
C LYS A 3 21.95 27.26 -7.19
N LEU A 4 23.02 26.59 -7.60
CA LEU A 4 24.19 27.09 -8.34
C LEU A 4 24.97 25.81 -8.74
N SER A 5 25.52 25.61 -9.93
CA SER A 5 25.83 26.52 -11.01
C SER A 5 25.85 25.75 -12.34
N LEU A 6 25.63 26.52 -13.40
CA LEU A 6 25.56 26.24 -14.82
C LEU A 6 27.01 26.10 -15.35
N GLN A 7 27.38 25.17 -16.23
CA GLN A 7 27.58 25.37 -17.68
C GLN A 7 28.48 24.21 -18.20
N LEU A 8 28.01 23.41 -19.16
CA LEU A 8 28.32 23.50 -20.60
C LEU A 8 29.62 22.77 -21.02
N GLN A 9 29.47 21.54 -21.51
CA GLN A 9 30.44 20.92 -22.43
C GLN A 9 29.72 20.63 -23.75
N LYS A 10 29.75 21.58 -24.67
CA LYS A 10 29.46 21.34 -26.09
C LYS A 10 30.79 21.14 -26.79
N ALA A 11 31.12 19.88 -27.01
CA ALA A 11 32.31 19.49 -27.74
C ALA A 11 32.15 19.78 -29.24
N ALA A 12 33.30 20.12 -29.83
CA ALA A 12 33.68 19.93 -31.22
C ALA A 12 32.94 20.75 -32.28
N GLN A 13 33.57 21.83 -32.76
CA GLN A 13 33.63 22.12 -34.20
C GLN A 13 34.96 22.80 -34.55
N HIS A 14 35.87 22.03 -35.13
CA HIS A 14 36.96 22.58 -35.94
C HIS A 14 37.17 21.64 -37.13
N LEU A 15 36.67 22.01 -38.31
CA LEU A 15 37.23 21.57 -39.58
C LEU A 15 36.78 22.50 -40.71
N ARG A 16 37.77 22.85 -41.51
CA ARG A 16 37.80 23.86 -42.56
C ARG A 16 37.15 23.32 -43.85
N GLY A 17 36.63 24.26 -44.65
CA GLY A 17 37.02 24.34 -46.06
C GLY A 17 36.32 23.44 -47.08
N THR A 18 35.56 24.14 -47.94
CA THR A 18 35.54 24.04 -49.42
C THR A 18 34.78 22.93 -50.15
N THR A 19 34.02 23.47 -51.13
CA THR A 19 33.56 22.95 -52.42
C THR A 19 32.31 22.06 -52.47
N LEU A 20 31.27 22.73 -52.98
CA LEU A 20 30.00 22.26 -53.47
C LEU A 20 30.21 21.40 -54.73
N ASN A 21 29.81 20.13 -54.70
CA ASN A 21 29.62 19.33 -55.90
C ASN A 21 28.19 18.79 -55.90
N VAL A 22 27.34 19.42 -56.70
CA VAL A 22 25.98 18.97 -57.00
C VAL A 22 26.09 17.77 -57.92
N THR A 23 25.84 16.58 -57.39
CA THR A 23 25.51 15.39 -58.21
C THR A 23 24.15 14.90 -57.75
N ALA A 24 23.17 15.01 -58.63
CA ALA A 24 21.81 14.56 -58.41
C ALA A 24 21.81 13.01 -58.38
N VAL A 25 21.77 12.44 -57.19
CA VAL A 25 21.48 11.02 -56.99
C VAL A 25 19.95 10.89 -56.92
N LEU A 26 19.34 10.29 -57.93
CA LEU A 26 17.98 9.77 -57.85
C LEU A 26 17.97 8.63 -56.80
N ALA A 27 17.71 8.98 -55.54
CA ALA A 27 17.44 8.00 -54.51
C ALA A 27 15.97 7.55 -54.64
N THR A 28 15.76 6.39 -55.26
CA THR A 28 14.50 5.65 -55.14
C THR A 28 14.24 5.35 -53.67
N LEU A 29 13.32 6.10 -53.06
CA LEU A 29 12.85 5.89 -51.70
C LEU A 29 11.95 4.65 -51.66
N VAL A 30 12.55 3.47 -51.45
CA VAL A 30 11.80 2.27 -51.10
C VAL A 30 11.30 2.44 -49.67
N LEU A 31 10.02 2.81 -49.49
CA LEU A 31 9.35 2.72 -48.20
C LEU A 31 9.24 1.24 -47.83
N LEU A 32 10.21 0.75 -47.06
CA LEU A 32 10.05 -0.48 -46.29
C LEU A 32 8.98 -0.21 -45.22
N VAL A 33 7.72 -0.52 -45.55
CA VAL A 33 6.65 -0.62 -44.55
C VAL A 33 6.94 -1.88 -43.72
N VAL A 34 7.80 -1.73 -42.72
CA VAL A 34 7.97 -2.75 -41.69
C VAL A 34 6.68 -2.77 -40.87
N PRO A 35 5.91 -3.86 -40.86
CA PRO A 35 4.80 -3.98 -39.93
C PRO A 35 5.42 -3.97 -38.53
N ARG A 36 5.34 -2.82 -37.85
CA ARG A 36 5.58 -2.75 -36.42
C ARG A 36 4.44 -3.55 -35.80
N ALA A 37 4.72 -4.82 -35.47
CA ALA A 37 3.88 -5.55 -34.55
C ALA A 37 3.85 -4.70 -33.28
N LEU A 38 2.73 -4.00 -33.07
CA LEU A 38 2.40 -3.42 -31.78
C LEU A 38 2.33 -4.63 -30.85
N ALA A 39 3.41 -4.86 -30.10
CA ALA A 39 3.37 -5.79 -28.99
C ALA A 39 2.22 -5.29 -28.12
N ALA A 40 1.12 -6.03 -28.12
CA ALA A 40 0.05 -5.81 -27.16
C ALA A 40 0.72 -5.95 -25.80
N THR A 41 1.04 -4.83 -25.17
CA THR A 41 1.39 -4.82 -23.76
C THR A 41 0.10 -5.26 -23.09
N THR A 42 0.01 -6.54 -22.74
CA THR A 42 -1.00 -7.01 -21.81
C THR A 42 -0.85 -6.12 -20.60
N ALA A 43 -1.76 -5.16 -20.45
CA ALA A 43 -1.87 -4.39 -19.24
C ALA A 43 -2.08 -5.42 -18.13
N THR A 44 -1.03 -5.67 -17.35
CA THR A 44 -1.13 -6.38 -16.09
C THR A 44 -1.95 -5.46 -15.20
N ASN A 45 -3.28 -5.55 -15.31
CA ASN A 45 -4.25 -4.78 -14.54
C ASN A 45 -4.26 -5.18 -13.04
N SER A 46 -3.25 -5.90 -12.57
CA SER A 46 -3.10 -6.24 -11.16
C SER A 46 -2.09 -5.29 -10.52
N CYS A 47 -2.54 -4.56 -9.50
CA CYS A 47 -1.64 -3.95 -8.54
C CYS A 47 -0.83 -5.08 -7.88
N GLN A 48 0.40 -5.30 -8.34
CA GLN A 48 1.29 -6.25 -7.70
C GLN A 48 1.77 -5.66 -6.38
N LEU A 49 1.50 -6.36 -5.29
CA LEU A 49 2.09 -6.03 -4.00
C LEU A 49 3.61 -6.16 -4.10
N LYS A 50 4.31 -5.06 -3.80
CA LYS A 50 5.77 -5.04 -3.82
C LYS A 50 6.30 -5.95 -2.71
N SER A 51 7.04 -6.99 -3.11
CA SER A 51 7.76 -7.87 -2.19
C SER A 51 9.14 -8.20 -2.76
N PRO A 52 10.10 -8.67 -1.94
CA PRO A 52 11.45 -8.97 -2.42
C PRO A 52 11.51 -9.92 -3.62
N LYS A 53 10.50 -10.80 -3.78
CA LYS A 53 10.42 -11.77 -4.88
C LYS A 53 9.29 -11.48 -5.88
N GLY A 54 8.50 -10.42 -5.69
CA GLY A 54 7.45 -9.98 -6.60
C GLY A 54 6.30 -10.96 -6.86
N ALA A 55 6.15 -12.01 -6.03
CA ALA A 55 5.28 -13.16 -6.32
C ALA A 55 4.25 -13.43 -5.21
N ILE A 56 3.71 -12.39 -4.55
CA ILE A 56 2.65 -12.59 -3.54
C ILE A 56 1.39 -13.09 -4.25
N GLN A 57 0.92 -14.28 -3.85
CA GLN A 57 -0.35 -14.87 -4.32
C GLN A 57 -1.45 -14.80 -3.26
N HIS A 58 -1.07 -14.81 -1.98
CA HIS A 58 -1.99 -14.82 -0.85
C HIS A 58 -1.54 -13.80 0.21
N VAL A 59 -2.51 -13.09 0.76
CA VAL A 59 -2.34 -12.21 1.93
C VAL A 59 -3.10 -12.84 3.08
N ILE A 60 -2.40 -13.08 4.19
CA ILE A 60 -3.00 -13.57 5.43
C ILE A 60 -2.97 -12.41 6.41
N TYR A 61 -4.13 -12.06 6.96
CA TYR A 61 -4.28 -11.07 8.01
C TYR A 61 -4.65 -11.77 9.31
N VAL A 62 -3.80 -11.61 10.33
CA VAL A 62 -4.02 -12.16 11.68
C VAL A 62 -4.05 -11.00 12.66
N GLN A 63 -5.15 -10.85 13.38
CA GLN A 63 -5.30 -9.88 14.44
C GLN A 63 -5.29 -10.61 15.78
N PHE A 64 -4.35 -10.24 16.65
CA PHE A 64 -4.38 -10.65 18.05
C PHE A 64 -5.13 -9.59 18.85
N ASP A 65 -6.10 -10.02 19.65
CA ASP A 65 -6.86 -9.12 20.52
C ASP A 65 -6.04 -8.84 21.78
N ASN A 66 -6.09 -7.59 22.25
CA ASN A 66 -5.49 -7.15 23.50
C ASN A 66 -4.01 -7.55 23.67
N THR A 67 -3.21 -7.45 22.60
CA THR A 67 -1.79 -7.82 22.59
C THR A 67 -0.91 -6.57 22.57
N HIS A 68 -0.04 -6.45 23.57
CA HIS A 68 0.87 -5.32 23.75
C HIS A 68 2.29 -5.70 23.32
N PHE A 69 2.88 -4.85 22.48
CA PHE A 69 4.28 -4.97 22.08
C PHE A 69 5.23 -4.66 23.26
N ARG A 70 4.95 -3.57 23.99
CA ARG A 70 5.78 -3.07 25.09
C ARG A 70 5.37 -3.73 26.40
N ARG A 71 6.31 -3.77 27.34
CA ARG A 71 6.02 -4.11 28.73
C ARG A 71 5.30 -2.94 29.40
N ASP A 72 4.09 -3.18 29.88
CA ASP A 72 3.38 -2.19 30.71
C ASP A 72 3.97 -2.16 32.13
N ASN A 73 4.35 -3.33 32.65
CA ASN A 73 5.16 -3.48 33.86
C ASN A 73 6.56 -3.98 33.45
N PRO A 74 7.65 -3.26 33.76
CA PRO A 74 9.01 -3.67 33.39
C PRO A 74 9.40 -5.10 33.82
N ASP A 75 8.83 -5.57 34.93
CA ASP A 75 9.13 -6.89 35.51
C ASP A 75 8.30 -8.02 34.87
N ILE A 76 7.29 -7.68 34.06
CA ILE A 76 6.40 -8.64 33.39
C ILE A 76 6.67 -8.59 31.89
N PRO A 77 7.00 -9.72 31.25
CA PRO A 77 7.16 -9.76 29.80
C PRO A 77 5.90 -9.26 29.09
N SER A 78 6.07 -8.57 27.95
CA SER A 78 4.94 -8.13 27.13
C SER A 78 4.20 -9.32 26.54
N ASP A 79 2.98 -9.09 26.03
CA ASP A 79 2.23 -10.16 25.38
C ASP A 79 3.03 -10.76 24.20
N LEU A 80 3.73 -9.92 23.43
CA LEU A 80 4.57 -10.40 22.33
C LEU A 80 5.78 -11.21 22.81
N GLU A 81 6.43 -10.83 23.92
CA GLU A 81 7.53 -11.61 24.49
C GLU A 81 7.09 -12.99 24.98
N GLN A 82 5.81 -13.12 25.36
CA GLN A 82 5.20 -14.40 25.76
C GLN A 82 4.76 -15.25 24.56
N MET A 83 4.90 -14.75 23.32
CA MET A 83 4.58 -15.46 22.07
C MET A 83 5.85 -15.77 21.25
N PRO A 84 6.72 -16.68 21.71
CA PRO A 84 8.07 -16.83 21.20
C PRO A 84 8.13 -17.17 19.70
N HIS A 85 7.18 -17.94 19.18
CA HIS A 85 7.13 -18.26 17.75
C HIS A 85 6.81 -17.02 16.89
N LEU A 86 5.90 -16.16 17.35
CA LEU A 86 5.57 -14.92 16.66
C LEU A 86 6.74 -13.93 16.76
N LEU A 87 7.30 -13.77 17.95
CA LEU A 87 8.45 -12.89 18.17
C LEU A 87 9.64 -13.28 17.29
N ASN A 88 10.03 -14.56 17.27
CA ASN A 88 11.15 -15.04 16.46
C ASN A 88 10.87 -14.86 14.97
N PHE A 89 9.64 -15.14 14.51
CA PHE A 89 9.26 -14.89 13.12
C PHE A 89 9.43 -13.41 12.73
N ILE A 90 8.96 -12.48 13.57
CA ILE A 90 9.08 -11.05 13.32
C ILE A 90 10.56 -10.62 13.30
N GLN A 91 11.38 -11.12 14.22
CA GLN A 91 12.81 -10.80 14.28
C GLN A 91 13.58 -11.30 13.05
N ASP A 92 13.32 -12.54 12.62
CA ASP A 92 14.10 -13.18 11.55
C ASP A 92 13.57 -12.86 10.14
N ASN A 93 12.27 -12.59 10.00
CA ASN A 93 11.60 -12.53 8.69
C ASN A 93 10.66 -11.32 8.54
N GLY A 94 10.40 -10.55 9.59
CA GLY A 94 9.36 -9.52 9.63
C GLY A 94 9.86 -8.08 9.58
N VAL A 95 8.90 -7.17 9.50
CA VAL A 95 9.09 -5.74 9.75
C VAL A 95 8.08 -5.34 10.81
N LEU A 96 8.53 -4.68 11.87
CA LEU A 96 7.67 -4.19 12.94
C LEU A 96 7.55 -2.67 12.90
N MET A 97 6.31 -2.18 12.87
CA MET A 97 6.00 -0.76 13.11
C MET A 97 5.57 -0.60 14.56
N SER A 98 6.44 -0.07 15.41
CA SER A 98 6.21 0.09 16.85
C SER A 98 5.77 1.50 17.29
N ASN A 99 5.62 2.39 16.31
CA ASN A 99 5.05 3.73 16.49
C ASN A 99 3.66 3.78 15.82
N ASP A 100 2.81 2.83 16.18
CA ASP A 100 1.42 2.78 15.79
C ASP A 100 0.54 3.50 16.83
N HIS A 101 -0.64 3.91 16.40
CA HIS A 101 -1.65 4.52 17.26
C HIS A 101 -2.98 3.83 16.98
N THR A 102 -3.65 3.38 18.04
CA THR A 102 -5.00 2.85 17.94
C THR A 102 -6.04 3.98 17.77
N VAL A 103 -7.28 3.61 17.51
CA VAL A 103 -8.43 4.53 17.52
C VAL A 103 -8.58 5.19 18.89
N LEU A 104 -9.09 6.43 18.94
CA LEU A 104 -9.13 7.27 20.16
C LEU A 104 -9.77 6.57 21.38
N ILE A 105 -10.79 5.75 21.14
CA ILE A 105 -11.38 4.89 22.17
C ILE A 105 -11.29 3.45 21.67
N SER A 106 -10.20 2.79 22.07
CA SER A 106 -9.89 1.42 21.63
C SER A 106 -10.87 0.43 22.25
N HIS A 107 -11.62 -0.25 21.38
CA HIS A 107 -12.39 -1.45 21.69
C HIS A 107 -12.11 -2.49 20.61
N THR A 108 -12.24 -3.76 20.94
CA THR A 108 -11.96 -4.87 20.02
C THR A 108 -12.59 -4.66 18.65
N ALA A 109 -13.89 -4.36 18.59
CA ALA A 109 -14.60 -4.21 17.33
C ALA A 109 -14.13 -2.98 16.53
N THR A 110 -13.98 -1.82 17.18
CA THR A 110 -13.54 -0.60 16.49
C THR A 110 -12.11 -0.73 15.99
N GLY A 111 -11.21 -1.32 16.79
CA GLY A 111 -9.83 -1.61 16.38
C GLY A 111 -9.77 -2.52 15.17
N ILE A 112 -10.49 -3.66 15.20
CA ILE A 112 -10.55 -4.60 14.06
C ILE A 112 -11.10 -3.91 12.81
N LEU A 113 -12.23 -3.21 12.92
CA LEU A 113 -12.84 -2.57 11.76
C LEU A 113 -11.94 -1.48 11.17
N THR A 114 -11.25 -0.69 11.99
CA THR A 114 -10.28 0.30 11.49
C THR A 114 -9.10 -0.37 10.78
N SER A 115 -8.57 -1.48 11.31
CA SER A 115 -7.50 -2.23 10.64
C SER A 115 -7.94 -2.83 9.30
N LEU A 116 -9.18 -3.30 9.19
CA LEU A 116 -9.72 -3.91 7.98
C LEU A 116 -10.15 -2.89 6.91
N THR A 117 -10.65 -1.74 7.33
CA THR A 117 -11.25 -0.73 6.43
C THR A 117 -10.33 0.45 6.14
N GLY A 118 -9.32 0.67 6.99
CA GLY A 118 -8.42 1.84 6.89
C GLY A 118 -9.08 3.17 7.28
N VAL A 119 -10.26 3.15 7.93
CA VAL A 119 -10.96 4.37 8.36
C VAL A 119 -11.23 4.38 9.86
N TYR A 120 -11.33 5.59 10.42
CA TYR A 120 -11.69 5.78 11.82
C TYR A 120 -13.18 5.48 12.09
N PRO A 121 -13.55 5.22 13.36
CA PRO A 121 -14.92 4.86 13.76
C PRO A 121 -16.03 5.81 13.27
N ASP A 122 -15.74 7.10 13.10
CA ASP A 122 -16.69 8.10 12.57
C ASP A 122 -17.09 7.84 11.10
N ARG A 123 -16.34 6.99 10.38
CA ARG A 123 -16.53 6.71 8.95
C ARG A 123 -17.05 5.31 8.64
N MET A 124 -17.32 4.46 9.64
CA MET A 124 -17.68 3.05 9.43
C MET A 124 -18.96 2.58 10.13
N GLY A 125 -19.75 3.50 10.69
CA GLY A 125 -21.07 3.17 11.28
C GLY A 125 -21.01 2.42 12.63
N GLN A 126 -19.81 2.23 13.20
CA GLN A 126 -19.59 1.73 14.55
C GLN A 126 -18.76 2.79 15.31
N PRO A 127 -19.41 3.72 16.04
CA PRO A 127 -18.72 4.90 16.59
C PRO A 127 -17.80 4.56 17.75
N VAL A 128 -18.30 3.90 18.80
CA VAL A 128 -17.53 3.60 20.02
C VAL A 128 -18.05 2.29 20.59
N SER A 129 -17.14 1.38 20.93
CA SER A 129 -17.41 0.07 21.56
C SER A 129 -17.64 -1.12 20.63
N ASN A 130 -17.95 -2.26 21.26
CA ASN A 130 -18.30 -3.53 20.63
C ASN A 130 -19.81 -3.62 20.28
N SER A 131 -20.56 -2.55 20.55
CA SER A 131 -21.99 -2.44 20.32
C SER A 131 -22.34 -1.01 19.96
N PHE A 132 -23.47 -0.82 19.29
CA PHE A 132 -23.96 0.48 18.84
C PHE A 132 -25.46 0.60 19.06
N ARG A 133 -26.00 1.81 18.95
CA ARG A 133 -27.45 2.05 18.94
C ARG A 133 -27.88 2.47 17.55
N TYR A 134 -29.04 1.98 17.13
CA TYR A 134 -29.66 2.37 15.87
C TYR A 134 -31.15 2.64 16.07
N PHE A 135 -31.73 3.45 15.17
CA PHE A 135 -33.14 3.81 15.20
C PHE A 135 -33.99 2.81 14.41
N LYS A 136 -35.14 2.42 14.98
CA LYS A 136 -36.17 1.64 14.29
C LYS A 136 -37.12 2.58 13.53
N THR A 137 -37.93 2.00 12.63
CA THR A 137 -38.94 2.73 11.87
C THR A 137 -40.04 3.34 12.73
N ASP A 138 -40.24 2.83 13.96
CA ASP A 138 -41.17 3.37 14.96
C ASP A 138 -40.58 4.52 15.80
N GLY A 139 -39.36 4.97 15.48
CA GLY A 139 -38.67 6.07 16.18
C GLY A 139 -37.97 5.67 17.48
N THR A 140 -38.15 4.44 17.97
CA THR A 140 -37.42 3.94 19.15
C THR A 140 -36.03 3.41 18.78
N THR A 141 -35.18 3.09 19.76
CA THR A 141 -33.82 2.58 19.51
C THR A 141 -33.67 1.11 19.88
N ARG A 142 -32.71 0.43 19.24
CA ARG A 142 -32.23 -0.92 19.63
C ARG A 142 -30.70 -0.96 19.63
N THR A 143 -30.15 -1.90 20.42
CA THR A 143 -28.73 -2.26 20.41
C THR A 143 -28.39 -3.16 19.23
N GLY A 144 -27.37 -2.80 18.46
CA GLY A 144 -26.63 -3.72 17.59
C GLY A 144 -25.30 -4.11 18.22
N VAL A 145 -24.76 -5.27 17.85
CA VAL A 145 -23.43 -5.75 18.30
C VAL A 145 -22.54 -6.01 17.09
N SER A 146 -21.25 -5.69 17.20
CA SER A 146 -20.30 -5.84 16.07
C SER A 146 -19.92 -7.28 15.79
N PHE A 147 -20.07 -8.18 16.77
CA PHE A 147 -19.76 -9.60 16.65
C PHE A 147 -21.00 -10.44 16.33
N ALA A 148 -22.02 -9.81 15.74
CA ALA A 148 -23.21 -10.52 15.29
C ALA A 148 -22.82 -11.48 14.15
N TYR A 149 -23.47 -12.64 14.12
CA TYR A 149 -23.38 -13.52 12.96
C TYR A 149 -24.03 -12.83 11.74
N TRP A 150 -23.53 -13.10 10.53
CA TRP A 150 -23.97 -12.38 9.32
C TRP A 150 -25.46 -12.57 8.98
N THR A 151 -26.11 -13.62 9.50
CA THR A 151 -27.57 -13.83 9.39
C THR A 151 -28.35 -13.43 10.64
N ALA A 152 -27.70 -12.87 11.66
CA ALA A 152 -28.41 -12.43 12.85
C ALA A 152 -29.26 -11.20 12.51
N PRO A 153 -30.49 -11.11 13.03
CA PRO A 153 -31.26 -9.88 12.94
C PRO A 153 -30.52 -8.77 13.67
N LEU A 154 -30.49 -7.58 13.06
CA LEU A 154 -30.09 -6.36 13.74
C LEU A 154 -31.22 -5.86 14.63
#